data_AF-A0A6V8D0H4-F1
#
_entry.id   AF-A0A6V8D0H4-F1
#
_cell.length_a   1.000
_cell.length_b   1.000
_cell.length_c   1.000
_cell.angle_alpha   90.00
_cell.angle_beta   90.00
_cell.angle_gamma   90.00
#
_symmetry.space_group_name_H-M   'P 1'
#
loop_
_entity.id
_entity.type
_entity.pdbx_description
1 polymer ?
#
loop_
_entity_poly.entity_id
_entity_poly.type
_entity_poly.pdbx_seq_one_letter_code
_entity_poly.pdbx_strand_id
1 'polypeptide(L)' 'RVSQGMRQSFGKNVGTAARVKRDQCVISIQTDPQNYLAARDALRKAGMKLPTPTTIRLKKGAEHLKGLV' A
#
# COMPACT_ATOMS: atom_id res chain seq x y z
N ARG A 1 -19.38 6.67 -34.00
CA ARG A 1 -19.05 5.75 -35.13
C ARG A 1 -19.83 4.47 -34.91
N VAL A 2 -20.98 4.33 -35.57
CA VAL A 2 -22.03 3.35 -35.24
C VAL A 2 -21.67 1.90 -35.60
N SER A 3 -20.53 1.64 -36.24
CA SER A 3 -20.17 0.27 -36.67
C SER A 3 -18.67 -0.08 -36.73
N GLN A 4 -17.78 0.66 -36.06
CA GLN A 4 -16.34 0.36 -36.10
C GLN A 4 -15.82 -0.58 -34.98
N GLY A 5 -16.69 -1.03 -34.07
CA GLY A 5 -16.40 -2.08 -33.07
C GLY A 5 -14.99 -2.00 -32.46
N MET A 6 -14.21 -3.06 -32.67
CA MET A 6 -12.85 -3.24 -32.14
C MET A 6 -11.72 -2.76 -33.09
N ARG A 7 -12.04 -2.11 -34.22
CA ARG A 7 -10.99 -1.57 -35.11
C ARG A 7 -10.22 -0.45 -34.42
N GLN A 8 -8.88 -0.51 -34.50
CA GLN A 8 -7.96 0.43 -33.84
C GLN A 8 -8.14 0.51 -32.32
N SER A 9 -8.24 -0.66 -31.67
CA SER A 9 -8.45 -0.78 -30.22
C SER A 9 -7.28 -0.34 -29.34
N PHE A 10 -6.12 0.00 -29.92
CA PHE A 10 -5.00 0.54 -29.15
C PHE A 10 -5.41 1.88 -28.54
N GLY A 11 -5.63 1.86 -27.23
CA GLY A 11 -6.15 2.99 -26.48
C GLY A 11 -5.13 4.12 -26.32
N LYS A 12 -5.65 5.32 -26.08
CA LYS A 12 -4.85 6.44 -25.56
C LYS A 12 -4.37 6.14 -24.14
N ASN A 13 -3.32 6.83 -23.70
CA ASN A 13 -2.87 6.78 -22.31
C ASN A 13 -3.93 7.37 -21.36
N VAL A 14 -4.43 6.55 -20.43
CA VAL A 14 -5.48 6.96 -19.46
C VAL A 14 -4.90 7.29 -18.08
N GLY A 15 -3.77 6.69 -17.71
CA GLY A 15 -3.14 6.92 -16.41
C GLY A 15 -1.89 6.08 -16.20
N THR A 16 -1.35 6.13 -15.00
CA THR A 16 -0.16 5.38 -14.56
C THR A 16 -0.52 4.47 -13.39
N ALA A 17 0.21 3.36 -13.26
CA ALA A 17 0.04 2.42 -12.17
C ALA A 17 1.39 1.87 -11.72
N ALA A 18 1.53 1.57 -10.43
CA ALA A 18 2.71 0.93 -9.87
C ALA A 18 2.62 -0.59 -10.01
N ARG A 19 3.70 -1.24 -10.47
CA ARG A 19 3.84 -2.69 -10.45
C ARG A 19 4.52 -3.11 -9.15
N VAL A 20 3.80 -3.86 -8.32
CA VAL A 20 4.26 -4.28 -6.99
C VAL A 20 4.31 -5.81 -6.94
N LYS A 21 5.43 -6.37 -6.44
CA LYS A 21 5.58 -7.81 -6.22
C LYS A 21 5.05 -8.22 -4.85
N ARG A 22 4.77 -9.51 -4.68
CA ARG A 22 4.41 -10.08 -3.36
C ARG A 22 5.52 -9.78 -2.35
N ASP A 23 5.12 -9.44 -1.13
CA ASP A 23 6.01 -9.06 -0.01
C ASP A 23 6.88 -7.81 -0.24
N GLN A 24 6.64 -7.04 -1.32
CA GLN A 24 7.30 -5.76 -1.52
C GLN A 24 6.73 -4.70 -0.56
N CYS A 25 7.62 -3.93 0.07
CA CYS A 25 7.23 -2.82 0.94
C CYS A 25 6.69 -1.65 0.08
N VAL A 26 5.44 -1.28 0.31
CA VAL A 26 4.77 -0.16 -0.39
C VAL A 26 4.85 1.13 0.43
N ILE A 27 4.63 1.04 1.73
CA ILE A 27 4.62 2.17 2.66
C ILE A 27 5.53 1.82 3.84
N SER A 28 6.41 2.75 4.21
CA SER A 28 7.24 2.67 5.42
C SER A 28 7.05 3.93 6.24
N ILE A 29 6.82 3.78 7.54
CA ILE A 29 6.66 4.88 8.48
C ILE A 29 7.74 4.73 9.56
N GLN A 30 8.40 5.85 9.89
CA GLN A 30 9.32 5.95 11.02
C GLN A 30 8.73 6.93 12.03
N THR A 31 8.60 6.52 13.28
CA THR A 31 8.05 7.32 14.37
C THR A 31 8.71 6.94 15.68
N ASP A 32 8.63 7.84 16.66
CA ASP A 32 9.02 7.54 18.03
C ASP A 32 8.11 6.48 18.69
N PRO A 33 8.59 5.76 19.72
CA PRO A 33 7.85 4.67 20.36
C PRO A 33 6.47 5.07 20.89
N GLN A 34 6.32 6.32 21.34
CA GLN A 34 5.07 6.87 21.88
C GLN A 34 3.93 6.86 20.84
N ASN A 35 4.26 6.99 19.56
CA ASN A 35 3.29 7.12 18.47
C ASN A 35 3.00 5.79 17.74
N TYR A 36 3.52 4.67 18.24
CA TYR A 36 3.42 3.38 17.57
C TYR A 36 1.97 2.94 17.30
N LEU A 37 1.07 3.10 18.28
CA LEU A 37 -0.34 2.73 18.12
C LEU A 37 -1.02 3.53 17.02
N ALA A 38 -0.75 4.85 16.97
CA ALA A 38 -1.28 5.72 15.92
C ALA A 38 -0.71 5.35 14.54
N ALA A 39 0.59 5.08 14.46
CA ALA A 39 1.24 4.65 13.22
C ALA A 39 0.68 3.31 12.71
N ARG A 40 0.45 2.34 13.60
CA ARG A 40 -0.14 1.03 13.27
C ARG A 40 -1.58 1.17 12.79
N ASP A 41 -2.39 2.02 13.41
CA ASP A 41 -3.75 2.29 12.94
C ASP A 41 -3.78 3.03 11.59
N ALA A 42 -2.84 3.96 11.37
CA ALA A 42 -2.69 4.65 10.09
C ALA A 42 -2.34 3.66 8.95
N LEU A 43 -1.43 2.71 9.19
CA LEU A 43 -1.09 1.66 8.23
C LEU A 43 -2.27 0.73 7.94
N ARG A 44 -3.06 0.40 8.96
CA ARG A 44 -4.31 -0.39 8.78
C ARG A 44 -5.30 0.35 7.88
N LYS A 45 -5.52 1.65 8.12
CA LYS A 45 -6.39 2.50 7.28
C LYS A 45 -5.87 2.63 5.85
N ALA A 46 -4.56 2.78 5.67
CA ALA A 46 -3.93 2.80 4.35
C ALA A 46 -4.13 1.48 3.59
N GLY A 47 -4.03 0.34 4.28
CA GLY A 47 -4.27 -0.98 3.72
C GLY A 47 -5.69 -1.14 3.14
N MET A 48 -6.70 -0.50 3.74
CA MET A 48 -8.08 -0.50 3.24
C MET A 48 -8.27 0.24 1.91
N LYS A 49 -7.29 1.04 1.47
CA LYS A 49 -7.31 1.76 0.19
C LYS A 49 -6.57 1.01 -0.91
N LEU A 50 -5.87 -0.06 -0.57
CA LEU A 50 -5.15 -0.86 -1.53
C LEU A 50 -6.03 -2.04 -1.99
N PRO A 51 -5.98 -2.41 -3.28
CA PRO A 51 -6.81 -3.49 -3.83
C PRO A 51 -6.32 -4.89 -3.43
N THR A 52 -5.19 -5.00 -2.74
CA THR A 52 -4.53 -6.27 -2.41
C THR A 52 -4.49 -6.47 -0.89
N PRO A 53 -4.45 -7.72 -0.39
CA PRO A 53 -4.30 -7.97 1.04
C PRO A 53 -2.96 -7.44 1.53
N THR A 54 -3.01 -6.56 2.54
CA THR A 54 -1.81 -5.93 3.11
C THR A 54 -1.43 -6.55 4.44
N THR A 55 -0.13 -6.70 4.68
CA THR A 55 0.42 -7.11 5.98
C THR A 55 1.29 -6.00 6.56
N ILE A 56 1.20 -5.79 7.87
CA ILE A 56 2.00 -4.81 8.60
C ILE A 56 3.09 -5.58 9.33
N ARG A 57 4.36 -5.20 9.12
CA ARG A 57 5.53 -5.81 9.78
C ARG A 57 6.40 -4.74 10.41
N LEU A 58 6.86 -4.98 11.63
CA LEU A 58 7.86 -4.14 12.28
C LEU A 58 9.25 -4.52 11.76
N LYS A 59 9.97 -3.57 11.15
CA LYS A 59 11.33 -3.82 10.61
C LYS A 59 12.44 -3.65 11.66
N LYS A 60 12.32 -2.65 12.54
CA LYS A 60 13.33 -2.25 13.54
C LYS A 60 12.65 -1.67 14.77
N GLY A 61 13.32 -1.68 15.92
CA GLY A 61 12.86 -0.99 17.13
C GLY A 61 11.94 -1.80 18.05
N ALA A 62 11.93 -3.13 17.93
CA ALA A 62 11.15 -3.99 18.83
C ALA A 62 11.53 -3.81 20.31
N GLU A 63 12.78 -3.43 20.59
CA GLU A 63 13.32 -3.19 21.93
C GLU A 63 12.63 -2.04 22.68
N HIS A 64 12.13 -1.05 21.94
CA HIS A 64 11.49 0.14 22.50
C HIS A 64 9.98 -0.05 22.72
N LEU A 65 9.41 -1.17 22.24
CA LEU A 65 7.99 -1.49 22.29
C LEU A 65 7.72 -2.59 23.31
N LYS A 66 8.06 -2.35 24.58
CA LYS A 66 7.79 -3.31 25.66
C LYS A 66 6.29 -3.43 25.91
N GLY A 67 5.70 -4.56 25.54
CA GLY A 67 4.30 -4.92 25.83
C GLY A 67 3.26 -4.51 24.78
N LEU A 68 3.67 -3.95 23.63
CA LEU A 68 2.78 -3.44 22.58
C LEU A 68 2.85 -4.22 21.24
N VAL A 69 3.77 -5.19 21.15
CA VAL A 69 3.98 -6.04 19.97
C VAL A 69 3.25 -7.36 20.15
#